data_AF-J9D0Q8-F1
#
_entry.id   AF-J9D0Q8-F1
#
_cell.length_a   1.000
_cell.length_b   1.000
_cell.length_c   1.000
_cell.angle_alpha   90.00
_cell.angle_beta   90.00
_cell.angle_gamma   90.00
#
_symmetry.space_group_name_H-M   'P 1'
#
loop_
_entity.id
_entity.type
_entity.pdbx_description
1 polymer ?
#
loop_
_entity_poly.entity_id
_entity_poly.type
_entity_poly.pdbx_seq_one_letter_code
_entity_poly.pdbx_strand_id
1 'polypeptide(L)'
;MGIENRIFCLPLQLLKNKIAMMKPIFIAGPCVIESYELLETVAAELVGLQKRMDCTIYFKASFDKANRTSIKSFRGPGLTKGLQMLADIKQKYGLPLVTDVHESCQAAAVGEVVDVIQYSCLPVPPDRPACGKCSDR
;
A
#
# COMPACT_ATOMS: atom_id res chain seq x y z
N MET A 1 48.77 6.47 24.24
CA MET A 1 47.41 6.73 23.74
C MET A 1 46.98 5.54 22.90
N GLY A 2 46.33 4.54 23.51
CA GLY A 2 45.76 3.39 22.82
C GLY A 2 44.24 3.47 22.93
N ILE A 3 43.56 3.56 21.81
CA ILE A 3 42.09 3.64 21.73
C ILE A 3 41.57 2.20 21.82
N GLU A 4 40.90 1.87 22.92
CA GLU A 4 40.23 0.58 23.06
C GLU A 4 39.01 0.51 22.13
N ASN A 5 39.03 -0.46 21.22
CA ASN A 5 37.90 -0.88 20.39
C ASN A 5 36.75 -1.41 21.27
N ARG A 6 35.82 -0.53 21.67
CA ARG A 6 34.52 -0.94 22.22
C ARG A 6 33.57 -1.36 21.10
N ILE A 7 33.68 -2.61 20.66
CA ILE A 7 32.57 -3.26 19.97
C ILE A 7 31.49 -3.50 21.02
N PHE A 8 30.45 -2.65 21.04
CA PHE A 8 29.23 -2.92 21.79
C PHE A 8 28.52 -4.10 21.15
N CYS A 9 28.81 -5.31 21.64
CA CYS A 9 27.93 -6.46 21.45
C CYS A 9 26.67 -6.21 22.28
N LEU A 10 25.64 -5.60 21.68
CA LEU A 10 24.32 -5.53 22.30
C LEU A 10 23.85 -6.96 22.58
N PRO A 11 23.49 -7.30 23.84
CA PRO A 11 23.00 -8.63 24.17
C PRO A 11 21.82 -9.02 23.28
N LEU A 12 21.87 -10.19 22.67
CA LEU A 12 20.81 -10.75 21.81
C LEU A 12 19.42 -10.70 22.49
N GLN A 13 19.37 -10.75 23.82
CA GLN A 13 18.15 -10.59 24.64
C GLN A 13 17.52 -9.19 24.58
N LEU A 14 18.32 -8.11 24.49
CA LEU A 14 17.80 -6.74 24.28
C LEU A 14 17.20 -6.58 22.88
N LEU A 15 17.75 -7.27 21.88
CA LEU A 15 17.21 -7.30 20.52
C LEU A 15 15.88 -8.08 20.46
N LYS A 16 15.80 -9.24 21.12
CA LYS A 16 14.55 -10.03 21.25
C LYS A 16 13.44 -9.24 21.96
N ASN A 17 13.78 -8.51 23.03
CA ASN A 17 12.83 -7.66 23.74
C ASN A 17 12.39 -6.45 22.92
N LYS A 18 13.26 -5.85 22.10
CA LYS A 18 12.88 -4.76 21.18
C LYS A 18 11.93 -5.22 20.06
N ILE A 19 12.15 -6.41 19.50
CA ILE A 19 11.25 -6.98 18.48
C ILE A 19 9.89 -7.31 19.10
N ALA A 20 9.86 -7.82 20.34
CA ALA A 20 8.62 -8.08 21.08
C ALA A 20 7.83 -6.80 21.45
N MET A 21 8.46 -5.62 21.40
CA MET A 21 7.85 -4.31 21.69
C MET A 21 7.23 -3.63 20.46
N MET A 22 7.48 -4.15 19.24
CA MET A 22 6.92 -3.58 18.02
C MET A 22 5.59 -4.26 17.68
N LYS A 23 4.51 -3.47 17.70
CA LYS A 23 3.21 -3.96 17.24
C LYS A 23 3.32 -4.41 15.77
N PRO A 24 2.87 -5.62 15.42
CA PRO A 24 2.93 -6.09 14.05
C PRO A 24 2.10 -5.18 13.13
N ILE A 25 2.61 -4.97 11.92
CA ILE A 25 1.94 -4.20 10.88
C ILE A 25 1.43 -5.17 9.81
N PHE A 26 0.16 -5.07 9.47
CA PHE A 26 -0.47 -5.84 8.41
C PHE A 26 -0.92 -4.90 7.28
N ILE A 27 -0.75 -5.36 6.04
CA ILE A 27 -1.32 -4.72 4.86
C ILE A 27 -2.39 -5.67 4.34
N ALA A 28 -3.65 -5.27 4.43
CA ALA A 28 -4.78 -6.15 4.16
C ALA A 28 -5.92 -5.40 3.47
N GLY A 29 -6.66 -6.10 2.63
CA GLY A 29 -7.80 -5.55 1.91
C GLY A 29 -8.06 -6.33 0.62
N PRO A 30 -9.07 -5.93 -0.16
CA PRO A 30 -9.42 -6.62 -1.38
C PRO A 30 -8.33 -6.47 -2.45
N CYS A 31 -8.20 -7.47 -3.31
CA CYS A 31 -7.15 -7.47 -4.34
C CYS A 31 -7.31 -6.29 -5.31
N VAL A 32 -8.54 -6.01 -5.73
CA VAL A 32 -8.94 -4.91 -6.62
C VAL A 32 -10.21 -4.27 -6.06
N ILE A 33 -10.43 -2.99 -6.36
CA ILE A 33 -11.68 -2.31 -6.04
C ILE A 33 -12.75 -2.83 -7.01
N GLU A 34 -13.72 -3.58 -6.51
CA GLU A 34 -14.84 -4.10 -7.31
C GLU A 34 -16.08 -3.23 -7.16
N SER A 35 -16.41 -2.86 -5.93
CA SER A 35 -17.50 -1.94 -5.58
C SER A 35 -17.20 -1.21 -4.27
N TYR A 36 -17.92 -0.14 -3.99
CA TYR A 36 -17.75 0.61 -2.74
C TYR A 36 -18.22 -0.21 -1.54
N GLU A 37 -19.31 -0.97 -1.69
CA GLU A 37 -19.89 -1.83 -0.67
C GLU A 37 -18.90 -2.92 -0.21
N LEU A 38 -18.12 -3.46 -1.16
CA LEU A 38 -17.04 -4.41 -0.83
C LEU A 38 -15.96 -3.73 0.02
N LEU A 39 -15.57 -2.50 -0.33
CA LEU A 39 -14.58 -1.76 0.45
C LEU A 39 -15.08 -1.50 1.86
N GLU A 40 -16.34 -1.07 2.02
CA GLU A 40 -16.93 -0.82 3.33
C GLU A 40 -16.98 -2.07 4.19
N THR A 41 -17.43 -3.19 3.61
CA THR A 41 -17.52 -4.48 4.30
C THR A 41 -16.15 -4.92 4.81
N VAL A 42 -15.12 -4.87 3.96
CA VAL A 42 -13.77 -5.27 4.36
C VAL A 42 -13.15 -4.27 5.36
N ALA A 43 -13.34 -2.97 5.17
CA ALA A 43 -12.80 -1.96 6.06
C ALA A 43 -13.39 -2.07 7.47
N ALA A 44 -14.70 -2.28 7.59
CA ALA A 44 -15.37 -2.48 8.87
C ALA A 44 -14.81 -3.69 9.63
N GLU A 45 -14.61 -4.83 8.94
CA GLU A 45 -14.03 -6.02 9.54
C GLU A 45 -12.57 -5.81 9.98
N LEU A 46 -11.77 -5.13 9.16
CA LEU A 46 -10.38 -4.81 9.51
C LEU A 46 -10.26 -3.88 10.71
N VAL A 47 -11.12 -2.86 10.82
CA VAL A 47 -11.21 -2.02 12.04
C VAL A 47 -11.58 -2.87 13.26
N GLY A 48 -12.53 -3.81 13.11
CA GLY A 48 -12.90 -4.75 14.16
C GLY A 48 -11.73 -5.63 14.59
N LEU A 49 -10.95 -6.14 13.64
CA LEU A 49 -9.76 -6.95 13.89
C LEU A 49 -8.66 -6.14 14.57
N GLN A 50 -8.39 -4.91 14.13
CA GLN A 50 -7.38 -4.04 14.73
C GLN A 50 -7.70 -3.66 16.18
N LYS A 51 -8.99 -3.61 16.55
CA LYS A 51 -9.40 -3.37 17.95
C LYS A 51 -9.19 -4.60 18.83
N ARG A 52 -9.30 -5.81 18.26
CA ARG A 52 -9.18 -7.09 18.99
C ARG A 52 -7.73 -7.57 19.07
N MET A 53 -6.93 -7.28 18.05
CA MET A 53 -5.54 -7.68 17.93
C MET A 53 -4.69 -6.44 18.17
N ASP A 54 -3.67 -6.51 19.03
CA ASP A 54 -2.77 -5.37 19.28
C ASP A 54 -1.81 -5.14 18.09
N CYS A 55 -2.37 -4.74 16.94
CA CYS A 55 -1.66 -4.59 15.67
C CYS A 55 -2.04 -3.29 14.94
N THR A 56 -1.27 -2.94 13.92
CA THR A 56 -1.62 -1.87 12.98
C THR A 56 -2.02 -2.46 11.65
N ILE A 57 -3.15 -2.02 11.08
CA ILE A 57 -3.62 -2.48 9.77
C ILE A 57 -3.65 -1.32 8.80
N TYR A 58 -3.00 -1.52 7.65
CA TYR A 58 -3.09 -0.66 6.48
C TYR A 58 -4.07 -1.27 5.48
N PHE A 59 -5.05 -0.48 5.06
CA PHE A 59 -6.06 -0.91 4.10
C PHE A 59 -5.49 -0.85 2.68
N LYS A 60 -5.45 -1.98 1.99
CA LYS A 60 -4.89 -2.09 0.64
C LYS A 60 -5.95 -2.49 -0.39
N ALA A 61 -6.08 -1.71 -1.46
CA ALA A 61 -6.84 -2.12 -2.64
C ALA A 61 -6.25 -1.51 -3.92
N SER A 62 -6.27 -2.26 -5.03
CA SER A 62 -5.83 -1.75 -6.35
C SER A 62 -6.98 -1.08 -7.09
N PHE A 63 -6.79 0.13 -7.60
CA PHE A 63 -7.77 0.78 -8.49
C PHE A 63 -7.70 0.29 -9.94
N ASP A 64 -6.58 -0.30 -10.35
CA ASP A 64 -6.35 -0.89 -11.67
C ASP A 64 -5.49 -2.16 -11.56
N LYS A 65 -5.78 -3.16 -12.40
CA LYS A 65 -4.98 -4.38 -12.60
C LYS A 65 -4.44 -4.40 -14.03
N ALA A 66 -3.34 -3.67 -14.23
CA ALA A 66 -2.76 -3.48 -15.57
C ALA A 66 -2.11 -4.72 -16.20
N ASN A 67 -1.92 -5.79 -15.41
CA ASN A 67 -1.25 -7.02 -15.82
C ASN A 67 -2.19 -8.13 -16.32
N ARG A 68 -3.46 -7.83 -16.64
CA ARG A 68 -4.39 -8.83 -17.16
C ARG A 68 -4.07 -9.16 -18.62
N THR A 69 -3.87 -10.45 -18.90
CA THR A 69 -3.56 -10.97 -20.25
C THR A 69 -4.75 -10.92 -21.22
N SER A 70 -5.98 -10.80 -20.72
CA SER A 70 -7.18 -10.63 -21.54
C SER A 70 -7.76 -9.22 -21.38
N ILE A 71 -7.91 -8.52 -22.51
CA ILE A 71 -8.50 -7.16 -22.59
C ILE A 71 -9.93 -7.10 -22.03
N LYS A 72 -10.68 -8.21 -22.08
CA LYS A 72 -12.07 -8.26 -21.60
C LYS A 72 -12.19 -8.42 -20.07
N SER A 73 -11.08 -8.59 -19.37
CA SER A 73 -11.09 -8.77 -17.92
C SER A 73 -11.41 -7.46 -17.20
N PHE A 74 -12.26 -7.51 -16.17
CA PHE A 74 -12.41 -6.38 -15.25
C PHE A 74 -11.08 -6.04 -14.59
N ARG A 75 -10.76 -4.74 -14.57
CA ARG A 75 -9.48 -4.21 -14.07
C ARG A 75 -9.63 -3.34 -12.83
N GLY A 76 -10.84 -2.93 -12.48
CA GLY A 76 -11.10 -1.94 -11.44
C GLY A 76 -11.77 -0.69 -11.98
N PRO A 77 -12.11 0.26 -11.10
CA PRO A 77 -12.82 1.49 -11.45
C PRO A 77 -11.92 2.55 -12.11
N GLY A 78 -10.60 2.33 -12.17
CA GLY A 78 -9.63 3.30 -12.68
C GLY A 78 -9.23 4.34 -11.63
N LEU A 79 -8.27 5.20 -12.01
CA LEU A 79 -7.58 6.11 -11.09
C LEU A 79 -8.54 7.05 -10.35
N THR A 80 -9.29 7.89 -11.07
CA THR A 80 -10.12 8.94 -10.45
C THR A 80 -11.20 8.37 -9.52
N LYS A 81 -12.00 7.41 -10.01
CA LYS A 81 -13.09 6.81 -9.22
C LYS A 81 -12.55 5.93 -8.08
N GLY A 82 -11.45 5.20 -8.32
CA GLY A 82 -10.81 4.39 -7.29
C GLY A 82 -10.21 5.24 -6.16
N LEU A 83 -9.55 6.35 -6.49
CA LEU A 83 -9.01 7.27 -5.49
C LEU A 83 -10.11 7.96 -4.67
N GLN A 84 -11.23 8.35 -5.29
CA GLN A 84 -12.38 8.86 -4.54
C GLN A 84 -12.89 7.84 -3.52
N MET A 85 -13.14 6.60 -3.97
CA MET A 85 -13.60 5.53 -3.09
C MET A 85 -12.62 5.25 -1.94
N LEU A 86 -11.32 5.28 -2.21
CA LEU A 86 -10.28 5.11 -1.19
C LEU A 86 -10.28 6.27 -0.20
N ALA A 87 -10.40 7.52 -0.66
CA ALA A 87 -10.49 8.69 0.20
C ALA A 87 -11.70 8.59 1.15
N ASP A 88 -12.86 8.17 0.63
CA ASP A 88 -14.08 7.98 1.41
C ASP A 88 -13.87 6.92 2.52
N ILE A 89 -13.20 5.80 2.19
CA ILE A 89 -12.85 4.75 3.17
C ILE A 89 -11.90 5.28 4.25
N LYS A 90 -10.87 6.03 3.87
CA LYS A 90 -9.93 6.65 4.82
C LYS A 90 -10.64 7.61 5.76
N GLN A 91 -11.53 8.44 5.22
CA GLN A 91 -12.33 9.38 6.01
C GLN A 91 -13.27 8.65 6.99
N LYS A 92 -13.95 7.60 6.53
CA LYS A 92 -14.96 6.89 7.34
C LYS A 92 -14.35 5.98 8.42
N TYR A 93 -13.28 5.27 8.10
CA TYR A 93 -12.72 4.22 8.97
C TYR A 93 -11.39 4.61 9.63
N GLY A 94 -10.73 5.68 9.19
CA GLY A 94 -9.47 6.15 9.75
C GLY A 94 -8.29 5.19 9.55
N LEU A 95 -8.42 4.20 8.65
CA LEU A 95 -7.35 3.28 8.32
C LEU A 95 -6.33 3.96 7.39
N PRO A 96 -5.02 3.80 7.63
CA PRO A 96 -4.02 4.23 6.66
C PRO A 96 -4.12 3.38 5.39
N LEU A 97 -3.87 3.99 4.24
CA LEU A 97 -4.12 3.39 2.93
C LEU A 97 -2.84 2.98 2.21
N VAL A 98 -2.96 1.91 1.42
CA VAL A 98 -1.96 1.48 0.43
C VAL A 98 -2.65 1.22 -0.90
N THR A 99 -2.08 1.71 -1.99
CA THR A 99 -2.46 1.27 -3.34
C THR A 99 -1.25 1.22 -4.25
N ASP A 100 -1.36 0.48 -5.34
CA ASP A 100 -0.30 0.31 -6.32
C ASP A 100 -0.45 1.25 -7.52
N VAL A 101 0.69 1.76 -8.01
CA VAL A 101 0.79 2.50 -9.27
C VAL A 101 1.43 1.63 -10.34
N HIS A 102 0.99 1.80 -11.58
CA HIS A 102 1.50 1.08 -12.76
C HIS A 102 2.26 2.01 -13.71
N GLU A 103 2.08 3.33 -13.58
CA GLU A 103 2.75 4.36 -14.39
C GLU A 103 3.21 5.50 -13.49
N SER A 104 4.36 6.12 -13.81
CA SER A 104 4.94 7.18 -12.98
C SER A 104 4.06 8.42 -12.84
N CYS A 105 3.27 8.78 -13.86
CA CYS A 105 2.34 9.92 -13.80
C CYS A 105 1.21 9.74 -12.78
N GLN A 106 0.92 8.51 -12.35
CA GLN A 106 -0.11 8.25 -11.35
C GLN A 106 0.36 8.63 -9.94
N ALA A 107 1.68 8.63 -9.69
CA ALA A 107 2.24 8.77 -8.35
C ALA A 107 1.83 10.06 -7.64
N ALA A 108 1.78 11.19 -8.36
CA ALA A 108 1.37 12.47 -7.80
C ALA A 108 -0.08 12.43 -7.27
N ALA A 109 -1.04 12.08 -8.12
CA ALA A 109 -2.45 12.00 -7.75
C ALA A 109 -2.72 10.94 -6.67
N VAL A 110 -2.04 9.79 -6.75
CA VAL A 110 -2.18 8.73 -5.73
C VAL A 110 -1.63 9.19 -4.38
N GLY A 111 -0.49 9.87 -4.36
CA GLY A 111 0.17 10.35 -3.14
C GLY A 111 -0.60 11.43 -2.38
N GLU A 112 -1.56 12.09 -3.03
CA GLU A 112 -2.48 13.02 -2.35
C GLU A 112 -3.50 12.30 -1.46
N VAL A 113 -3.77 11.02 -1.72
CA VAL A 113 -4.85 10.25 -1.06
C VAL A 113 -4.29 9.19 -0.11
N VAL A 114 -3.30 8.43 -0.56
CA VAL A 114 -2.81 7.25 0.17
C VAL A 114 -1.57 7.55 1.02
N ASP A 115 -1.37 6.75 2.06
CA ASP A 115 -0.24 6.91 2.98
C ASP A 115 1.01 6.18 2.49
N VAL A 116 0.82 5.11 1.71
CA VAL A 116 1.91 4.33 1.12
C VAL A 116 1.57 4.00 -0.33
N ILE A 117 2.51 4.30 -1.24
CA ILE A 117 2.43 3.89 -2.64
C ILE A 117 3.22 2.60 -2.82
N GLN A 118 2.55 1.57 -3.32
CA GLN A 118 3.20 0.33 -3.76
C GLN A 118 3.61 0.47 -5.23
N TYR A 119 4.86 0.18 -5.57
CA TYR A 119 5.27 0.13 -6.97
C TYR A 119 4.98 -1.27 -7.53
N SER A 120 4.16 -1.36 -8.58
CA SER A 120 3.89 -2.64 -9.25
C SER A 120 5.03 -2.99 -10.21
N CYS A 121 5.68 -4.12 -9.96
CA CYS A 121 6.69 -4.67 -10.86
C CYS A 121 6.01 -5.34 -12.06
N LEU A 122 5.82 -4.60 -13.14
CA LEU A 122 5.72 -5.16 -14.48
C LEU A 122 7.04 -4.91 -15.20
N PRO A 123 7.52 -5.83 -16.06
CA PRO A 123 8.72 -5.60 -16.85
C PRO A 123 8.50 -4.38 -17.74
N VAL A 124 9.12 -3.25 -17.37
CA VAL A 124 9.20 -2.07 -18.24
C VAL A 124 10.24 -2.42 -19.31
N PRO A 125 9.87 -2.50 -20.61
CA PRO A 125 10.84 -2.73 -21.67
C PRO A 125 11.93 -1.64 -21.60
N PRO A 126 13.22 -1.97 -21.75
CA PRO A 126 14.33 -1.03 -21.58
C PRO A 126 14.26 0.20 -22.51
N ASP A 127 13.49 0.08 -23.58
CA ASP A 127 13.33 1.01 -24.69
C ASP A 127 12.01 1.80 -24.66
N ARG A 128 11.18 1.62 -23.62
CA ARG A 128 10.00 2.47 -23.40
C ARG A 128 10.35 3.55 -22.37
N PRO A 129 10.12 4.85 -22.63
CA PRO A 129 10.20 5.86 -21.57
C PRO A 129 9.30 5.41 -20.42
N ALA A 130 9.70 5.69 -19.17
CA ALA A 130 9.00 5.28 -17.94
C ALA A 130 7.53 5.75 -17.82
N CYS A 131 7.02 6.37 -18.88
CA CYS A 131 5.66 6.83 -19.08
C CYS A 131 5.46 7.16 -20.57
N GLY A 132 4.67 6.37 -21.29
CA GLY A 132 4.26 6.68 -22.68
C GLY A 132 3.25 7.84 -22.79
N LYS A 133 2.88 8.46 -21.65
CA LYS A 133 1.89 9.55 -21.53
C LYS A 133 2.43 10.80 -20.82
N CYS A 134 3.73 10.85 -20.53
CA CYS A 134 4.34 11.99 -19.82
C CYS A 134 4.96 13.01 -20.78
N SER A 135 4.88 12.76 -22.09
CA SER A 135 5.36 13.65 -23.14
C SER A 135 4.41 14.83 -23.46
N ASP A 136 3.22 14.87 -22.87
CA ASP A 136 2.23 15.93 -23.11
C ASP A 136 2.20 16.96 -21.96
N ARG A 137 3.37 17.29 -21.41
CA ARG A 137 3.56 18.50 -20.59
C ARG A 137 4.54 19.44 -21.28
#